data_AF-A0A942I201-F1
#
_entry.id   AF-A0A942I201-F1
#
_cell.length_a   1.000
_cell.length_b   1.000
_cell.length_c   1.000
_cell.angle_alpha   90.00
_cell.angle_beta   90.00
_cell.angle_gamma   90.00
#
_symmetry.space_group_name_H-M   'P 1'
#
loop_
_entity.id
_entity.type
_entity.pdbx_description
1 polymer ?
#
loop_
_entity_poly.entity_id
_entity_poly.type
_entity_poly.pdbx_seq_one_letter_code
_entity_poly.pdbx_strand_id
1 'polypeptide(L)'
;MSITQTKGAIIATGEGVSVFQAITIKTALKLYAKTGIKANRAYTPKAMMTMAEKITGQKFRARDYLGAVAGLETWIDERKEAGA
;
A
#
# COMPACT_ATOMS: atom_id res chain seq x y z
N MET A 1 12.23 8.46 11.50
CA MET A 1 12.36 6.99 11.41
C MET A 1 13.29 6.54 12.54
N SER A 2 12.80 5.83 13.56
CA SER A 2 13.67 5.24 14.58
C SER A 2 13.88 3.75 14.27
N ILE A 3 15.13 3.35 14.13
CA ILE A 3 15.50 1.94 13.97
C ILE A 3 16.08 1.50 15.31
N THR A 4 15.32 0.72 16.08
CA THR A 4 15.81 0.11 17.32
C THR A 4 16.44 -1.23 16.96
N GLN A 5 17.77 -1.34 17.04
CA GLN A 5 18.48 -2.61 16.89
C GLN A 5 18.56 -3.32 18.26
N THR A 6 18.00 -4.52 18.33
CA THR A 6 18.22 -5.47 19.43
C THR A 6 18.90 -6.71 18.84
N LYS A 7 19.88 -7.31 19.53
CA LYS A 7 20.67 -8.47 19.06
C LYS A 7 19.76 -9.54 18.41
N GLY A 8 19.75 -9.59 17.08
CA GLY A 8 19.04 -10.61 16.27
C GLY A 8 17.84 -10.13 15.45
N ALA A 9 17.33 -8.90 15.60
CA ALA A 9 16.19 -8.42 14.82
C ALA A 9 16.22 -6.91 14.54
N ILE A 10 15.92 -6.52 13.28
CA ILE A 10 15.63 -5.13 12.89
C ILE A 10 14.13 -4.94 12.97
N ILE A 11 13.66 -4.11 13.92
CA ILE A 11 12.27 -3.72 14.00
C ILE A 11 12.16 -2.32 13.37
N ALA A 12 11.60 -2.25 12.16
CA ALA A 12 11.24 -0.98 11.55
C ALA A 12 9.85 -0.57 12.05
N THR A 13 9.76 0.60 12.69
CA THR A 13 8.49 1.21 13.11
C THR A 13 8.39 2.64 12.58
N GLY A 14 7.15 3.13 12.47
CA GLY A 14 6.84 4.48 12.01
C GLY A 14 6.36 4.57 10.55
N GLU A 15 6.25 5.79 10.07
CA GLU A 15 5.55 6.14 8.82
C GLU A 15 6.14 5.49 7.55
N GLY A 16 7.45 5.23 7.53
CA GLY A 16 8.10 4.54 6.40
C GLY A 16 7.55 3.12 6.16
N VAL A 17 7.10 2.42 7.21
CA VAL A 17 6.46 1.10 7.07
C VAL A 17 5.11 1.22 6.37
N SER A 18 4.33 2.25 6.72
CA SER A 18 3.03 2.53 6.08
C SER A 18 3.21 2.94 4.62
N VAL A 19 4.22 3.75 4.30
CA VAL A 19 4.55 4.11 2.91
C VAL A 19 4.97 2.89 2.10
N PHE A 20 5.82 2.02 2.65
CA PHE A 20 6.18 0.76 1.98
C PHE A 20 4.97 -0.14 1.74
N GLN A 21 4.07 -0.25 2.73
CA GLN A 21 2.83 -1.00 2.59
C GLN A 21 1.96 -0.44 1.46
N ALA A 22 1.80 0.89 1.40
CA ALA A 22 1.03 1.56 0.35
C ALA A 22 1.61 1.29 -1.05
N ILE A 23 2.93 1.40 -1.22
CA ILE A 23 3.62 1.10 -2.50
C ILE A 23 3.38 -0.36 -2.92
N THR A 24 3.47 -1.28 -1.97
CA THR A 24 3.29 -2.72 -2.22
C THR A 24 1.87 -3.01 -2.71
N ILE A 25 0.86 -2.47 -2.03
CA ILE A 25 -0.55 -2.65 -2.41
C ILE A 25 -0.86 -1.96 -3.75
N LYS A 26 -0.33 -0.76 -3.99
CA LYS A 26 -0.48 -0.04 -5.27
C LYS A 26 0.02 -0.89 -6.43
N THR A 27 1.22 -1.46 -6.29
CA THR A 27 1.86 -2.26 -7.35
C THR A 27 1.09 -3.55 -7.60
N ALA A 28 0.65 -4.24 -6.55
CA ALA A 28 -0.12 -5.47 -6.68
C ALA A 28 -1.52 -5.25 -7.29
N LEU A 29 -2.21 -4.17 -6.91
CA LEU A 29 -3.49 -3.79 -7.53
C LEU A 29 -3.31 -3.46 -9.01
N LYS A 30 -2.27 -2.72 -9.36
CA LYS A 30 -1.94 -2.38 -10.75
C LYS A 30 -1.66 -3.63 -11.58
N LEU A 31 -0.91 -4.60 -11.03
CA LEU A 31 -0.68 -5.89 -11.67
C LEU A 31 -2.00 -6.62 -11.93
N TYR A 32 -2.83 -6.77 -10.90
CA TYR A 32 -4.12 -7.48 -11.02
C TYR A 32 -5.06 -6.80 -12.00
N ALA A 33 -5.18 -5.46 -11.95
CA ALA A 33 -6.05 -4.69 -12.83
C ALA A 33 -5.69 -4.85 -14.31
N LYS A 34 -4.40 -4.98 -14.62
CA LYS A 34 -3.90 -5.12 -16.00
C LYS A 34 -3.89 -6.55 -16.52
N THR A 35 -3.67 -7.53 -15.65
CA THR A 35 -3.33 -8.90 -16.08
C THR A 35 -4.23 -9.98 -15.47
N GLY A 36 -5.00 -9.66 -14.42
CA GLY A 36 -5.74 -10.65 -13.63
C GLY A 36 -4.87 -11.51 -12.70
N ILE A 37 -3.55 -11.30 -12.68
CA ILE A 37 -2.61 -12.09 -11.87
C ILE A 37 -2.54 -11.53 -10.44
N LYS A 38 -2.61 -12.41 -9.44
CA LYS A 38 -2.38 -12.05 -8.04
C LYS A 38 -0.88 -12.11 -7.74
N ALA A 39 -0.34 -11.11 -7.06
CA ALA A 39 1.06 -11.11 -6.65
C ALA A 39 1.40 -12.28 -5.69
N ASN A 40 0.44 -12.69 -4.85
CA ASN A 40 0.54 -13.87 -3.99
C ASN A 40 -0.87 -14.37 -3.59
N ARG A 41 -0.94 -15.50 -2.87
CA ARG A 41 -2.21 -16.11 -2.42
C ARG A 41 -3.05 -15.19 -1.53
N ALA A 42 -2.42 -14.42 -0.65
CA ALA A 42 -3.13 -13.54 0.29
C ALA A 42 -3.71 -12.29 -0.40
N TYR A 43 -3.13 -11.87 -1.53
CA TYR A 43 -3.46 -10.65 -2.24
C TYR A 43 -4.66 -10.87 -3.16
N THR A 44 -5.81 -11.18 -2.55
CA THR A 44 -7.09 -11.19 -3.26
C THR A 44 -7.52 -9.76 -3.58
N PRO A 45 -8.27 -9.52 -4.68
CA PRO A 45 -8.70 -8.17 -5.05
C PRO A 45 -9.47 -7.47 -3.94
N LYS A 46 -10.33 -8.21 -3.23
CA LYS A 46 -11.08 -7.70 -2.08
C LYS A 46 -10.14 -7.28 -0.94
N ALA A 47 -9.18 -8.13 -0.58
CA ALA A 47 -8.23 -7.82 0.49
C ALA A 47 -7.36 -6.61 0.15
N MET A 48 -6.89 -6.51 -1.09
CA MET A 48 -6.10 -5.37 -1.55
C MET A 48 -6.92 -4.07 -1.56
N MET A 49 -8.17 -4.09 -2.03
CA MET A 49 -9.06 -2.94 -1.98
C MET A 49 -9.34 -2.50 -0.54
N THR A 50 -9.67 -3.44 0.36
CA THR A 50 -9.85 -3.13 1.78
C THR A 50 -8.60 -2.53 2.41
N MET A 51 -7.41 -2.98 2.01
CA MET A 51 -6.16 -2.38 2.49
C MET A 51 -5.96 -0.97 1.93
N ALA A 52 -6.29 -0.74 0.65
CA ALA A 52 -6.23 0.58 0.04
C ALA A 52 -7.16 1.58 0.78
N GLU A 53 -8.39 1.15 1.11
CA GLU A 53 -9.33 1.96 1.90
C GLU A 53 -8.80 2.27 3.30
N LYS A 54 -8.19 1.28 3.96
CA LYS A 54 -7.59 1.48 5.30
C LYS A 54 -6.42 2.47 5.28
N ILE A 55 -5.59 2.43 4.25
CA ILE A 55 -4.42 3.32 4.13
C ILE A 55 -4.87 4.74 3.79
N THR A 56 -5.72 4.88 2.77
CA THR A 56 -6.10 6.18 2.22
C THR A 56 -7.25 6.86 2.98
N GLY A 57 -8.03 6.09 3.74
CA GLY A 57 -9.28 6.56 4.34
C GLY A 57 -10.43 6.78 3.34
N GLN A 58 -10.18 6.58 2.04
CA GLN A 58 -11.17 6.77 0.99
C GLN A 58 -11.92 5.47 0.73
N LYS A 59 -13.22 5.58 0.41
CA LYS A 59 -13.98 4.43 -0.09
C LYS A 59 -13.89 4.37 -1.60
N PHE A 60 -13.60 3.19 -2.14
CA PHE A 60 -13.53 2.99 -3.57
C PHE A 60 -14.77 2.24 -4.06
N ARG A 61 -15.17 2.50 -5.32
CA ARG A 61 -16.24 1.73 -5.93
C ARG A 61 -15.80 0.27 -6.09
N ALA A 62 -16.76 -0.64 -6.01
CA ALA A 62 -16.49 -2.06 -6.24
C ALA A 62 -15.78 -2.28 -7.59
N ARG A 63 -14.68 -3.05 -7.56
CA ARG A 63 -13.82 -3.37 -8.71
C ARG A 63 -13.14 -2.19 -9.38
N ASP A 64 -13.17 -0.99 -8.80
CA ASP A 64 -12.42 0.15 -9.29
C ASP A 64 -10.95 0.10 -8.85
N TYR A 65 -10.22 -0.86 -9.41
CA TYR A 65 -8.83 -1.12 -9.03
C TYR A 65 -7.90 0.01 -9.45
N LEU A 66 -8.16 0.66 -10.58
CA LEU A 66 -7.35 1.78 -11.06
C LEU A 66 -7.62 3.06 -10.26
N GLY A 67 -8.87 3.31 -9.85
CA GLY A 67 -9.19 4.39 -8.91
C GLY A 67 -8.48 4.20 -7.57
N ALA A 68 -8.44 2.97 -7.04
CA ALA A 68 -7.68 2.66 -5.82
C ALA A 68 -6.16 2.85 -5.99
N VAL A 69 -5.61 2.53 -7.17
CA VAL A 69 -4.19 2.78 -7.49
C VAL A 69 -3.89 4.27 -7.49
N ALA A 70 -4.76 5.09 -8.08
CA ALA A 70 -4.59 6.54 -8.11
C ALA A 70 -4.68 7.15 -6.70
N GLY A 71 -5.66 6.72 -5.89
CA GLY A 71 -5.78 7.20 -4.50
C GLY A 71 -4.56 6.83 -3.64
N LEU A 72 -4.00 5.63 -3.83
CA LEU A 72 -2.75 5.24 -3.16
C LEU A 72 -1.55 6.05 -3.66
N GLU A 73 -1.50 6.39 -4.95
CA GLU A 73 -0.44 7.23 -5.52
C GLU A 73 -0.42 8.62 -4.89
N THR A 74 -1.57 9.30 -4.87
CA THR A 74 -1.72 10.60 -4.20
C THR A 74 -1.31 10.54 -2.73
N TRP A 75 -1.79 9.53 -1.98
CA TRP A 75 -1.47 9.37 -0.56
C TRP A 75 0.03 9.17 -0.30
N ILE A 76 0.73 8.45 -1.20
CA ILE A 76 2.17 8.22 -1.12
C ILE A 76 2.93 9.51 -1.41
N ASP A 77 2.54 10.24 -2.45
CA ASP A 77 3.24 11.45 -2.89
C ASP A 77 3.14 12.54 -1.82
N GLU A 78 1.97 12.74 -1.22
CA GLU A 78 1.77 13.66 -0.08
C GLU A 78 2.74 13.39 1.08
N ARG A 79 3.04 12.11 1.37
CA ARG A 79 3.91 11.72 2.48
C ARG A 79 5.39 11.69 2.13
N LYS A 80 5.72 11.48 0.86
CA LYS A 80 7.09 11.62 0.38
C LYS A 80 7.51 13.08 0.43
N GLU A 81 6.64 14.00 0.05
CA GLU A 81 6.88 15.45 0.12
C GLU A 81 6.97 15.94 1.57
N ALA A 82 6.15 15.41 2.48
CA ALA A 82 6.22 15.74 3.91
C ALA A 82 7.49 15.23 4.63
N GLY A 83 8.21 14.28 4.03
CA GLY A 83 9.43 13.68 4.57
C GLY A 83 10.74 14.18 3.95
N ALA A 84 10.68 15.16 3.04
CA ALA A 84 11.83 15.82 2.42
C ALA A 84 12.15 17.15 3.12
#